data_AF-C5DU52-F1
#
_entry.id   AF-C5DU52-F1
#
_cell.length_a   1.000
_cell.length_b   1.000
_cell.length_c   1.000
_cell.angle_alpha   90.00
_cell.angle_beta   90.00
_cell.angle_gamma   90.00
#
_symmetry.space_group_name_H-M   'P 1'
#
loop_
_entity.id
_entity.type
_entity.pdbx_description
1 polymer ?
#
loop_
_entity_poly.entity_id
_entity_poly.type
_entity_poly.pdbx_seq_one_letter_code
_entity_poly.pdbx_strand_id
1 'polypeptide(L)'
;MFSRRLFTTSSLLLRSQPAKRIPSPTQEIPDVQTFLNRIGRKCDELTDTFENNWENLFTWSGQALKDKGVPVQQRRYILHQVERMRQNQPVVELKQGKKSFFGGERKRRETIAKWRAEQRNEGNA
;
A
#
# COMPACT_ATOMS: atom_id res chain seq x y z
N MET A 1 -35.83 -32.05 -9.90
CA MET A 1 -35.28 -32.12 -8.53
C MET A 1 -34.05 -31.22 -8.46
N PHE A 2 -34.18 -30.03 -7.85
CA PHE A 2 -33.06 -29.09 -7.75
C PHE A 2 -32.08 -29.54 -6.66
N SER A 3 -30.89 -29.96 -7.07
CA SER A 3 -29.78 -30.32 -6.18
C SER A 3 -29.36 -29.08 -5.38
N ARG A 4 -29.53 -29.13 -4.05
CA ARG A 4 -29.06 -28.09 -3.13
C ARG A 4 -27.53 -28.14 -3.12
N ARG A 5 -26.88 -27.13 -3.69
CA ARG A 5 -25.45 -26.92 -3.48
C ARG A 5 -25.23 -26.58 -2.00
N LEU A 6 -24.68 -27.54 -1.25
CA LEU A 6 -24.22 -27.31 0.11
C LEU A 6 -22.96 -26.43 0.03
N PHE A 7 -23.12 -25.11 0.13
CA PHE A 7 -21.99 -24.23 0.40
C PHE A 7 -21.55 -24.49 1.85
N THR A 8 -20.59 -25.39 2.02
CA THR A 8 -19.94 -25.65 3.31
C THR A 8 -19.31 -24.36 3.82
N THR A 9 -19.89 -23.82 4.88
CA THR A 9 -19.38 -22.64 5.59
C THR A 9 -18.19 -23.05 6.45
N SER A 10 -17.00 -23.11 5.85
CA SER A 10 -15.71 -23.18 6.58
C SER A 10 -15.36 -21.87 7.29
N SER A 11 -16.34 -21.00 7.58
CA SER A 11 -16.14 -19.70 8.23
C SER A 11 -15.71 -19.83 9.69
N LEU A 12 -16.04 -20.94 10.37
CA LEU A 12 -15.68 -21.14 11.77
C LEU A 12 -14.17 -21.37 11.99
N LEU A 13 -13.44 -21.87 10.98
CA LEU A 13 -12.00 -22.13 11.10
C LEU A 13 -11.15 -20.85 11.01
N LEU A 14 -11.69 -19.73 10.52
CA LEU A 14 -10.96 -18.46 10.46
C LEU A 14 -10.97 -17.69 11.80
N ARG A 15 -11.79 -18.11 12.78
CA ARG A 15 -12.00 -17.33 14.02
C ARG A 15 -10.87 -17.45 15.04
N SER A 16 -10.11 -18.54 15.01
CA SER A 16 -8.98 -18.76 15.92
C SER A 16 -7.65 -18.34 15.28
N GLN A 17 -7.52 -17.05 14.93
CA GLN A 17 -6.20 -16.51 14.59
C GLN A 17 -5.45 -16.21 15.90
N PRO A 18 -4.19 -16.67 16.05
CA PRO A 18 -3.40 -16.33 17.23
C PRO A 18 -3.23 -14.81 17.34
N ALA A 19 -3.11 -14.32 18.57
CA ALA A 19 -2.85 -12.90 18.82
C ALA A 19 -1.62 -12.45 18.00
N LYS A 20 -1.79 -11.36 17.27
CA LYS A 20 -0.76 -10.82 16.39
C LYS A 20 0.44 -10.38 17.23
N ARG A 21 1.59 -11.01 17.02
CA ARG A 21 2.82 -10.63 17.71
C ARG A 21 3.28 -9.24 17.25
N ILE A 22 3.79 -8.46 18.19
CA ILE A 22 4.46 -7.19 17.91
C ILE A 22 5.95 -7.52 17.76
N PRO A 23 6.55 -7.32 16.57
CA PRO A 23 7.98 -7.52 16.40
C PRO A 23 8.76 -6.42 17.12
N SER A 24 9.93 -6.78 17.64
CA SER A 24 10.87 -5.80 18.21
C SER A 24 11.41 -4.88 17.11
N PRO A 25 11.72 -3.62 17.43
CA PRO A 25 12.38 -2.71 16.48
C PRO A 25 13.71 -3.30 15.99
N THR A 26 13.98 -3.16 14.69
CA THR A 26 15.24 -3.62 14.07
C THR A 26 16.21 -2.46 13.99
N GLN A 27 17.53 -2.71 13.92
CA GLN A 27 18.54 -1.66 13.73
C GLN A 27 18.24 -0.75 12.51
N GLU A 28 17.68 -1.31 11.44
CA GLU A 28 17.30 -0.54 10.24
C GLU A 28 16.03 0.32 10.43
N ILE A 29 15.12 -0.10 11.31
CA ILE A 29 13.82 0.54 11.52
C ILE A 29 13.58 0.61 13.04
N PRO A 30 14.18 1.60 13.72
CA PRO A 30 14.05 1.77 15.16
C PRO A 30 12.73 2.43 15.56
N ASP A 31 12.12 3.22 14.69
CA ASP A 31 10.96 4.08 15.03
C ASP A 31 9.85 4.05 13.95
N VAL A 32 8.63 4.44 14.34
CA VAL A 32 7.47 4.54 13.45
C VAL A 32 7.72 5.53 12.33
N GLN A 33 8.33 6.69 12.62
CA GLN A 33 8.65 7.67 11.59
C GLN A 33 9.60 7.08 10.54
N THR A 34 10.62 6.33 10.98
CA THR A 34 11.54 5.65 10.06
C THR A 34 10.83 4.59 9.22
N PHE A 35 9.88 3.87 9.82
CA PHE A 35 9.06 2.89 9.10
C PHE A 35 8.19 3.54 8.02
N LEU A 36 7.47 4.62 8.36
CA LEU A 36 6.57 5.32 7.43
C LEU A 36 7.36 5.93 6.26
N ASN A 37 8.50 6.56 6.55
CA ASN A 37 9.41 7.07 5.52
C ASN A 37 9.95 5.96 4.62
N ARG A 38 10.26 4.78 5.19
CA ARG A 38 10.80 3.65 4.43
C ARG A 38 9.81 3.05 3.45
N ILE A 39 8.52 2.99 3.81
CA ILE A 39 7.47 2.42 2.95
C ILE A 39 7.00 3.39 1.87
N GLY A 40 7.24 4.69 2.04
CA GLY A 40 6.93 5.75 1.07
C GLY A 40 5.43 5.93 0.81
N ARG A 41 5.05 6.23 -0.44
CA ARG A 41 3.65 6.52 -0.85
C ARG A 41 2.96 7.63 -0.04
N LYS A 42 3.71 8.66 0.36
CA LYS A 42 3.24 9.79 1.20
C LYS A 42 2.69 9.33 2.56
N CYS A 43 3.20 8.24 3.12
CA CYS A 43 2.82 7.81 4.47
C CYS A 43 3.53 8.63 5.56
N ASP A 44 4.53 9.40 5.18
CA ASP A 44 5.37 10.26 6.04
C ASP A 44 4.52 11.32 6.77
N GLU A 45 3.44 11.80 6.16
CA GLU A 45 2.50 12.78 6.73
C GLU A 45 1.67 12.21 7.89
N LEU A 46 1.63 10.88 8.04
CA LEU A 46 0.81 10.22 9.05
C LEU A 46 1.53 10.02 10.40
N THR A 47 2.79 10.46 10.54
CA THR A 47 3.57 10.34 11.79
C THR A 47 2.81 10.87 12.99
N ASP A 48 2.20 12.05 12.84
CA ASP A 48 1.47 12.74 13.90
C ASP A 48 0.23 11.95 14.33
N THR A 49 -0.37 11.20 13.40
CA THR A 49 -1.54 10.37 13.68
C THR A 49 -1.19 9.19 14.58
N PHE A 50 0.04 8.65 14.47
CA PHE A 50 0.51 7.50 15.25
C PHE A 50 1.26 7.90 16.53
N GLU A 51 1.50 9.20 16.75
CA GLU A 51 2.22 9.74 17.91
C GLU A 51 3.64 9.12 18.07
N ASN A 52 4.25 8.67 16.96
CA ASN A 52 5.50 7.89 16.93
C ASN A 52 5.54 6.67 17.90
N ASN A 53 4.38 6.12 18.25
CA ASN A 53 4.29 5.00 19.16
C ASN A 53 4.34 3.65 18.41
N TRP A 54 5.40 2.88 18.62
CA TRP A 54 5.62 1.59 17.93
C TRP A 54 4.44 0.63 18.15
N GLU A 55 3.91 0.54 19.37
CA GLU A 55 2.80 -0.36 19.69
C GLU A 55 1.51 -0.02 18.94
N ASN A 56 1.22 1.28 18.74
CA ASN A 56 0.03 1.74 18.02
C ASN A 56 0.05 1.26 16.56
N LEU A 57 1.21 1.28 15.91
CA LEU A 57 1.39 0.85 14.53
C LEU A 57 0.96 -0.61 14.30
N PHE A 58 1.26 -1.50 15.25
CA PHE A 58 0.95 -2.93 15.14
C PHE A 58 -0.42 -3.31 15.69
N THR A 59 -0.92 -2.54 16.66
CA THR A 59 -2.17 -2.84 17.36
C THR A 59 -3.39 -2.33 16.60
N TRP A 60 -3.29 -1.19 15.93
CA TRP A 60 -4.45 -0.56 15.30
C TRP A 60 -5.02 -1.37 14.15
N SER A 61 -6.36 -1.42 14.12
CA SER A 61 -7.11 -2.09 13.08
C SER A 61 -7.43 -1.13 11.93
N GLY A 62 -7.91 -1.69 10.81
CA GLY A 62 -8.40 -0.88 9.69
C GLY A 62 -9.63 -0.03 10.02
N GLN A 63 -10.36 -0.33 11.10
CA GLN A 63 -11.46 0.52 11.57
C GLN A 63 -10.91 1.70 12.38
N ALA A 64 -10.02 1.45 13.34
CA ALA A 64 -9.37 2.51 14.12
C ALA A 64 -8.66 3.54 13.22
N LEU A 65 -7.95 3.07 12.18
CA LEU A 65 -7.30 3.95 11.20
C LEU A 65 -8.30 4.75 10.34
N LYS A 66 -9.50 4.22 10.12
CA LYS A 66 -10.57 4.98 9.43
C LYS A 66 -11.06 6.12 10.33
N ASP A 67 -11.27 5.85 11.61
CA ASP A 67 -11.77 6.84 12.56
C ASP A 67 -10.76 7.97 12.80
N LYS A 68 -9.46 7.66 12.70
CA LYS A 68 -8.35 8.62 12.71
C LYS A 68 -8.18 9.40 11.40
N GLY A 69 -9.02 9.16 10.38
CA GLY A 69 -8.99 9.92 9.12
C GLY A 69 -7.98 9.45 8.07
N VAL A 70 -7.31 8.30 8.26
CA VAL A 70 -6.32 7.79 7.29
C VAL A 70 -7.02 7.33 6.01
N PRO A 71 -6.59 7.78 4.82
CA PRO A 71 -7.24 7.43 3.56
C PRO A 71 -7.11 5.93 3.26
N VAL A 72 -8.09 5.39 2.54
CA VAL A 72 -8.26 3.94 2.35
C VAL A 72 -7.02 3.27 1.73
N GLN A 73 -6.38 3.93 0.76
CA GLN A 73 -5.20 3.39 0.06
C GLN A 73 -3.99 3.25 0.99
N GLN A 74 -3.68 4.31 1.74
CA GLN A 74 -2.58 4.32 2.71
C GLN A 74 -2.86 3.32 3.83
N ARG A 75 -4.08 3.30 4.38
CA ARG A 75 -4.47 2.35 5.42
C ARG A 75 -4.24 0.89 5.03
N ARG A 76 -4.70 0.48 3.83
CA ARG A 76 -4.49 -0.88 3.33
C ARG A 76 -3.01 -1.19 3.12
N TYR A 77 -2.26 -0.20 2.63
CA TYR A 77 -0.84 -0.34 2.38
C TYR A 77 -0.01 -0.47 3.66
N ILE A 78 -0.27 0.35 4.68
CA ILE A 78 0.40 0.29 5.99
C ILE A 78 0.15 -1.08 6.62
N LEU A 79 -1.11 -1.51 6.70
CA LEU A 79 -1.45 -2.82 7.27
C LEU A 79 -0.77 -3.98 6.53
N HIS A 80 -0.63 -3.88 5.21
CA HIS A 80 0.12 -4.85 4.42
C HIS A 80 1.61 -4.85 4.76
N GLN A 81 2.25 -3.69 4.89
CA GLN A 81 3.67 -3.60 5.24
C GLN A 81 3.96 -4.03 6.68
N VAL A 82 3.06 -3.72 7.62
CA VAL A 82 3.10 -4.21 9.01
C VAL A 82 3.08 -5.74 9.04
N GLU A 83 2.21 -6.35 8.22
CA GLU A 83 2.13 -7.81 8.15
C GLU A 83 3.38 -8.43 7.50
N ARG A 84 3.95 -7.79 6.47
CA ARG A 84 5.23 -8.21 5.88
C ARG A 84 6.36 -8.19 6.90
N MET A 85 6.42 -7.14 7.72
CA MET A 85 7.40 -7.03 8.80
C MET A 85 7.23 -8.14 9.85
N ARG A 86 6.00 -8.51 10.22
CA ARG A 86 5.74 -9.68 11.09
C ARG A 86 6.22 -11.00 10.51
N GLN A 87 6.19 -11.12 9.19
CA GLN A 87 6.63 -12.30 8.46
C GLN A 87 8.14 -12.30 8.17
N ASN A 88 8.91 -11.36 8.76
CA ASN A 88 10.34 -11.15 8.50
C ASN A 88 10.67 -10.89 7.03
N GLN A 89 9.73 -10.33 6.26
CA GLN A 89 9.98 -9.87 4.90
C GLN A 89 10.58 -8.46 4.92
N PRO A 90 11.41 -8.11 3.92
CA PRO A 90 12.02 -6.79 3.85
C PRO A 90 10.98 -5.70 3.61
N VAL A 91 11.00 -4.67 4.47
CA VAL A 91 10.15 -3.48 4.39
C VAL A 91 10.79 -2.50 3.39
N VAL A 92 10.18 -2.40 2.21
CA VAL A 92 10.65 -1.57 1.10
C VAL A 92 9.44 -0.92 0.43
N GLU A 93 9.62 0.28 -0.12
CA GLU A 93 8.60 0.94 -0.93
C GLU A 93 8.23 0.10 -2.16
N LEU A 94 6.98 -0.35 -2.20
CA LEU A 94 6.40 -0.97 -3.39
C LEU A 94 5.84 0.15 -4.27
N LYS A 95 6.54 0.53 -5.35
CA LYS A 95 6.08 1.62 -6.23
C LYS A 95 4.76 1.26 -6.93
N GLN A 96 3.89 2.25 -7.08
CA GLN A 96 2.67 2.09 -7.87
C GLN A 96 3.00 2.02 -9.36
N GLY A 97 2.24 1.21 -10.10
CA GLY A 97 2.37 1.15 -11.56
C GLY A 97 2.04 2.50 -12.19
N LYS A 98 2.98 3.05 -12.97
CA LYS A 98 2.78 4.25 -13.78
C LYS A 98 2.62 3.86 -15.25
N LYS A 99 1.85 4.63 -16.00
CA LYS A 99 1.80 4.49 -17.47
C LYS A 99 3.15 4.91 -18.05
N SER A 100 3.44 4.45 -19.27
CA SER A 100 4.65 4.92 -19.98
C SER A 100 4.55 6.43 -20.25
N PHE A 101 5.69 7.06 -20.56
CA PHE A 101 5.76 8.48 -20.91
C PHE A 101 4.72 8.86 -21.99
N PHE A 102 4.59 8.04 -23.03
CA PHE A 102 3.60 8.19 -24.09
C PHE A 102 2.21 7.63 -23.71
N GLY A 103 1.85 7.58 -22.44
CA GLY A 103 0.55 7.11 -21.97
C GLY A 103 0.38 5.58 -21.96
N GLY A 104 -0.87 5.13 -22.02
CA GLY A 104 -1.23 3.71 -22.05
C GLY A 104 -1.28 3.15 -23.47
N GLU A 105 -1.24 1.82 -23.60
CA GLU A 105 -1.14 1.10 -24.88
C GLU A 105 -2.08 1.63 -25.98
N ARG A 106 -3.37 1.82 -25.66
CA ARG A 106 -4.38 2.27 -26.61
C ARG A 106 -4.11 3.67 -27.19
N LYS A 107 -3.57 4.60 -26.39
CA LYS A 107 -3.33 5.99 -26.79
C LYS A 107 -1.90 6.25 -27.26
N ARG A 108 -1.01 5.26 -27.11
CA ARG A 108 0.43 5.44 -27.35
C ARG A 108 0.74 5.95 -28.75
N ARG A 109 0.10 5.38 -29.78
CA ARG A 109 0.34 5.77 -31.18
C ARG A 109 -0.04 7.24 -31.43
N GLU A 110 -1.16 7.68 -30.88
CA GLU A 110 -1.66 9.05 -31.02
C GLU A 110 -0.72 10.04 -30.31
N THR A 111 -0.34 9.75 -29.07
CA THR A 111 0.57 10.60 -28.30
C THR A 111 1.95 10.71 -28.94
N ILE A 112 2.49 9.61 -29.50
CA ILE A 112 3.77 9.63 -30.21
C ILE A 112 3.68 10.48 -31.48
N ALA A 113 2.60 10.31 -32.25
CA ALA A 113 2.39 11.08 -33.47
C ALA A 113 2.30 12.59 -33.18
N LYS A 114 1.55 12.97 -32.13
CA LYS A 114 1.42 14.36 -31.68
C LYS A 114 2.78 14.94 -31.24
N TRP A 115 3.49 14.22 -30.37
CA TRP A 115 4.80 14.64 -29.88
C TRP A 115 5.82 14.83 -31.02
N ARG A 116 5.84 13.91 -32.00
CA ARG A 116 6.70 14.05 -33.20
C ARG A 116 6.29 15.20 -34.12
N ALA A 117 5.03 15.59 -34.14
CA ALA A 117 4.58 16.75 -34.90
C ALA A 117 5.02 18.06 -34.23
N GLU A 118 4.94 18.13 -32.90
CA GLU A 118 5.41 19.27 -32.09
C GLU A 118 6.92 19.49 -32.29
N GLN A 119 7.73 18.42 -32.16
CA GLN A 119 9.19 18.50 -32.37
C GLN A 119 9.59 18.96 -33.77
N ARG A 120 8.82 18.60 -34.81
CA ARG A 120 9.06 19.09 -36.17
C ARG A 120 8.71 20.56 -36.33
N ASN A 121 7.70 21.03 -35.62
CA ASN A 121 7.31 22.44 -35.64
C ASN A 121 8.34 23.29 -34.90
N GLU A 122 8.84 22.81 -33.75
CA GLU A 122 9.89 23.45 -32.96
C GLU A 122 11.22 23.52 -33.73
N GLY A 123 11.58 22.49 -34.48
CA GLY A 123 12.83 22.48 -35.28
C GLY A 123 12.77 23.28 -36.58
N ASN A 124 11.58 23.72 -37.01
CA ASN A 124 11.39 24.59 -38.20
C ASN A 124 11.16 26.06 -37.83
N ALA A 125 11.05 26.38 -36.53
CA ALA A 125 10.96 27.73 -35.99
C ALA A 125 12.36 28.23 -35.59
#